data_AF-A0A9R1UPV9-F1
#
_entry.id   AF-A0A9R1UPV9-F1
#
_cell.length_a   1.000
_cell.length_b   1.000
_cell.length_c   1.000
_cell.angle_alpha   90.00
_cell.angle_beta   90.00
_cell.angle_gamma   90.00
#
_symmetry.space_group_name_H-M   'P 1'
#
loop_
_entity.id
_entity.type
_entity.pdbx_description
1 polymer ?
#
loop_
_entity_poly.entity_id
_entity_poly.type
_entity_poly.pdbx_seq_one_letter_code
_entity_poly.pdbx_strand_id
1 'polypeptide(L)'
;MLTEAIRAYIQRNFDERILMASGLAIVLTPYTEIVRHKRMQKSIPPEIPSSLMYDIYRVFYFKKTFVVDLNRHTCSCRKWHIPGITCSHVIAT
;
A
#
# COMPACT_ATOMS: atom_id res chain seq x y z
N MET A 1 -7.00 -14.53 8.98
CA MET A 1 -7.37 -13.63 10.11
C MET A 1 -8.06 -12.39 9.56
N LEU A 2 -8.87 -11.69 10.35
CA LEU A 2 -9.70 -10.54 9.91
C LEU A 2 -8.88 -9.45 9.18
N THR A 3 -7.63 -9.24 9.59
CA THR A 3 -6.67 -8.30 8.99
C THR A 3 -6.35 -8.62 7.53
N GLU A 4 -6.10 -9.89 7.22
CA GLU A 4 -5.85 -10.39 5.87
C GLU A 4 -7.08 -10.29 4.98
N ALA A 5 -8.27 -10.53 5.55
CA ALA A 5 -9.53 -10.37 4.82
C ALA A 5 -9.78 -8.91 4.45
N ILE A 6 -9.53 -7.97 5.38
CA ILE A 6 -9.63 -6.52 5.12
C ILE A 6 -8.59 -6.08 4.09
N ARG A 7 -7.33 -6.52 4.24
CA ARG A 7 -6.23 -6.21 3.31
C ARG A 7 -6.58 -6.69 1.89
N ALA A 8 -6.93 -7.96 1.74
CA ALA A 8 -7.29 -8.56 0.46
C ALA A 8 -8.53 -7.89 -0.17
N TYR A 9 -9.54 -7.53 0.64
CA TYR A 9 -10.71 -6.80 0.17
C TYR A 9 -10.33 -5.41 -0.37
N ILE A 10 -9.50 -4.66 0.36
CA ILE A 10 -9.07 -3.33 -0.05
C ILE A 10 -8.21 -3.41 -1.32
N GLN A 11 -7.22 -4.30 -1.35
CA GLN A 11 -6.33 -4.49 -2.52
C GLN A 11 -7.14 -4.84 -3.77
N ARG A 12 -8.05 -5.81 -3.68
CA ARG A 12 -8.94 -6.19 -4.78
C ARG A 12 -9.76 -5.00 -5.32
N ASN A 13 -10.34 -4.20 -4.42
CA ASN A 13 -11.09 -3.01 -4.82
C ASN A 13 -10.24 -1.98 -5.57
N PHE A 14 -8.97 -1.82 -5.19
CA PHE A 14 -8.05 -0.94 -5.90
C PHE A 14 -7.63 -1.53 -7.25
N ASP A 15 -7.33 -2.82 -7.31
CA ASP A 15 -6.95 -3.52 -8.54
C ASP A 15 -8.07 -3.47 -9.59
N GLU A 16 -9.32 -3.68 -9.18
CA GLU A 16 -10.49 -3.57 -10.06
C GLU A 16 -10.63 -2.15 -10.63
N ARG A 17 -10.43 -1.11 -9.81
CA ARG A 17 -10.47 0.29 -10.26
C ARG A 17 -9.33 0.64 -11.20
N ILE A 18 -8.14 0.09 -10.96
CA ILE A 18 -6.98 0.24 -11.85
C ILE A 18 -7.29 -0.41 -13.20
N LEU A 19 -7.86 -1.63 -13.20
CA LEU A 19 -8.24 -2.34 -14.42
C LEU A 19 -9.29 -1.54 -15.21
N MET A 20 -10.35 -1.07 -14.55
CA MET A 20 -11.38 -0.23 -15.17
C MET A 20 -10.80 1.07 -15.75
N ALA A 21 -9.92 1.75 -15.00
CA ALA A 21 -9.26 2.97 -15.46
C ALA A 21 -8.30 2.71 -16.62
N SER A 22 -7.61 1.56 -16.64
CA SER A 22 -6.67 1.20 -17.70
C SER A 22 -7.34 0.97 -19.05
N GLY A 23 -8.61 0.54 -19.05
CA GLY A 23 -9.42 0.39 -20.25
C GLY A 23 -10.01 1.70 -20.78
N LEU A 24 -9.89 2.80 -20.04
CA LEU A 24 -10.41 4.11 -20.43
C LEU A 24 -9.30 4.97 -21.03
N ALA A 25 -9.41 5.31 -22.32
CA ALA A 25 -8.55 6.28 -22.99
C ALA A 25 -8.94 7.72 -22.57
N ILE A 26 -8.74 8.05 -21.29
CA ILE A 26 -8.99 9.39 -20.76
C ILE A 26 -7.72 10.23 -20.95
N VAL A 27 -7.86 11.33 -21.68
CA VAL A 27 -6.84 12.38 -21.73
C VAL A 27 -6.93 13.18 -20.43
N LEU A 28 -5.87 13.12 -19.63
CA LEU A 28 -5.75 13.93 -18.42
C LEU A 28 -5.41 15.38 -18.80
N THR A 29 -5.96 16.35 -18.06
CA THR A 29 -5.51 17.75 -18.20
C THR A 29 -4.11 17.90 -17.57
N PRO A 30 -3.30 18.86 -18.02
CA PRO A 30 -1.96 19.09 -17.44
C PRO A 30 -1.98 19.27 -15.92
N TYR A 31 -3.00 19.93 -15.38
CA TYR A 31 -3.18 20.08 -13.93
C TYR A 31 -3.39 18.73 -13.24
N THR A 32 -4.27 17.87 -13.78
CA THR A 32 -4.54 16.55 -13.19
C THR A 32 -3.32 15.63 -13.25
N GLU A 33 -2.51 15.71 -14.30
CA GLU A 33 -1.23 14.99 -14.38
C GLU A 33 -0.25 15.46 -13.31
N ILE A 34 -0.09 16.77 -13.12
CA ILE A 34 0.78 17.33 -12.07
C ILE A 34 0.33 16.86 -10.68
N VAL A 35 -0.97 16.91 -10.38
CA VAL A 35 -1.51 16.45 -9.10
C VAL A 35 -1.29 14.94 -8.92
N ARG A 36 -1.52 14.15 -9.98
CA ARG A 36 -1.28 12.70 -9.99
C ARG A 36 0.20 12.40 -9.72
N HIS A 37 1.12 13.02 -10.46
CA HIS A 37 2.56 12.84 -10.25
C HIS A 37 3.00 13.24 -8.84
N LYS A 38 2.53 14.39 -8.32
CA LYS A 38 2.84 14.80 -6.93
C LYS A 38 2.33 13.79 -5.90
N ARG A 39 1.17 13.16 -6.12
CA ARG A 39 0.62 12.13 -5.24
C ARG A 39 1.40 10.82 -5.37
N MET A 40 1.70 10.39 -6.60
CA MET A 40 2.52 9.20 -6.86
C MET A 40 3.93 9.32 -6.26
N GLN A 41 4.57 10.49 -6.35
CA GLN A 41 5.87 10.71 -5.73
C GLN A 41 5.83 10.68 -4.19
N LYS A 42 4.68 10.98 -3.56
CA LYS A 42 4.49 10.76 -2.11
C LYS A 42 4.35 9.28 -1.77
N SER A 43 3.83 8.48 -2.70
CA SER A 43 3.67 7.03 -2.60
C SER A 43 4.70 6.33 -3.50
N ILE A 44 5.97 6.30 -3.10
CA ILE A 44 6.96 5.51 -3.84
C ILE A 44 6.47 4.07 -3.87
N PRO A 45 6.35 3.43 -5.05
CA PRO A 45 5.98 2.02 -5.12
C PRO A 45 7.02 1.25 -4.30
N PRO A 46 6.59 0.45 -3.31
CA PRO A 46 7.54 -0.33 -2.54
C PRO A 46 8.30 -1.22 -3.53
N GLU A 47 9.63 -1.08 -3.55
CA GLU A 47 10.48 -2.16 -4.02
C GLU A 47 10.18 -3.32 -3.08
N ILE A 48 9.29 -4.22 -3.50
CA ILE A 48 8.97 -5.45 -2.77
C ILE A 48 10.26 -6.27 -2.88
N PRO A 49 11.08 -6.38 -1.81
CA PRO A 49 12.23 -7.24 -1.88
C PRO A 49 11.66 -8.64 -2.06
N SER A 50 12.06 -9.31 -3.14
CA SER A 50 11.73 -10.70 -3.42
C SER A 50 11.85 -11.49 -2.12
N SER A 51 10.72 -12.02 -1.65
CA SER A 51 10.57 -12.73 -0.39
C SER A 51 11.77 -13.64 -0.14
N LEU A 52 12.65 -13.25 0.78
CA LEU A 52 13.21 -14.25 1.67
C LEU A 52 12.06 -14.62 2.59
N MET A 53 11.88 -15.91 2.79
CA MET A 53 10.95 -16.56 3.71
C MET A 53 10.48 -15.65 4.85
N TYR A 54 9.22 -15.77 5.28
CA TYR A 54 8.52 -14.98 6.32
C TYR A 54 7.70 -13.81 5.76
N ASP A 55 6.48 -13.63 6.30
CA ASP A 55 5.51 -12.58 5.96
C ASP A 55 5.98 -11.17 6.42
N ILE A 56 7.19 -10.81 6.01
CA ILE A 56 7.87 -9.56 6.33
C ILE A 56 7.96 -8.73 5.06
N TYR A 57 7.38 -7.54 5.10
CA TYR A 57 7.28 -6.64 3.97
C TYR A 57 7.92 -5.30 4.27
N ARG A 58 8.61 -4.72 3.27
CA ARG A 58 9.13 -3.35 3.32
C ARG A 58 8.20 -2.44 2.52
N VAL A 59 7.63 -1.46 3.22
CA VAL A 59 6.70 -0.48 2.65
C VAL A 59 7.34 0.90 2.67
N PHE A 60 7.41 1.56 1.52
CA PHE A 60 7.92 2.92 1.45
C PHE A 60 6.76 3.92 1.52
N TYR A 61 6.84 4.88 2.44
CA TYR A 61 5.85 5.92 2.61
C TYR A 61 6.48 7.23 3.09
N PHE A 62 6.18 8.35 2.40
CA PHE A 62 6.64 9.69 2.78
C PHE A 62 8.16 9.79 3.04
N LYS A 63 8.97 9.25 2.13
CA LYS A 63 10.45 9.21 2.23
C LYS A 63 11.00 8.36 3.39
N LYS A 64 10.18 7.48 3.98
CA LYS A 64 10.58 6.57 5.06
C LYS A 64 10.21 5.14 4.68
N THR A 65 11.00 4.19 5.17
CA THR A 65 10.73 2.76 5.01
C THR A 65 10.14 2.20 6.30
N PHE A 66 9.07 1.45 6.16
CA PHE A 66 8.39 0.75 7.22
C PHE A 66 8.55 -0.75 7.03
N VAL A 67 8.75 -1.48 8.12
CA VAL A 67 8.80 -2.94 8.12
C VAL A 67 7.50 -3.42 8.74
N VAL A 68 6.79 -4.27 8.01
CA VAL A 68 5.57 -4.94 8.45
C VAL A 68 5.90 -6.41 8.61
N ASP A 69 5.56 -6.99 9.75
CA ASP A 69 5.65 -8.43 10.02
C ASP A 69 4.24 -8.91 10.33
N LEU A 70 3.62 -9.62 9.38
CA LEU A 70 2.25 -10.09 9.51
C LEU A 70 2.14 -11.20 10.55
N ASN A 71 3.15 -12.05 10.71
CA ASN A 71 3.14 -13.13 11.70
C ASN A 71 3.16 -12.60 13.13
N ARG A 72 3.95 -11.54 13.37
CA ARG A 72 4.03 -10.90 14.69
C ARG A 72 2.95 -9.85 14.91
N HIS A 73 2.10 -9.59 13.92
CA HIS A 73 1.15 -8.48 13.92
C HIS A 73 1.79 -7.13 14.27
N THR A 74 2.96 -6.86 13.71
CA THR A 74 3.70 -5.62 13.99
C THR A 74 3.98 -4.81 12.74
N CYS A 75 4.05 -3.49 12.93
CA CYS A 75 4.58 -2.56 11.94
C CYS A 75 5.51 -1.58 12.65
N SER A 76 6.64 -1.23 12.04
CA SER A 76 7.61 -0.29 12.63
C SER A 76 7.05 1.12 12.89
N CYS A 77 5.89 1.45 12.30
CA CYS A 77 5.15 2.68 12.65
C CYS A 77 4.44 2.63 14.02
N ARG A 78 4.42 1.46 14.67
CA ARG A 78 3.79 1.14 15.97
C ARG A 78 2.27 1.32 16.05
N LYS A 79 1.64 1.85 15.00
CA LYS A 79 0.18 2.05 14.95
C LYS A 79 -0.63 0.75 14.98
N TRP A 80 -0.06 -0.41 14.63
CA TRP A 80 -0.76 -1.69 14.75
C TRP A 80 -0.86 -2.14 16.23
N HIS A 81 0.14 -1.78 17.04
CA HIS A 81 0.27 -2.25 18.42
C HIS A 81 -0.65 -1.51 19.42
N ILE A 82 -1.08 -0.28 19.10
CA ILE A 82 -1.79 0.59 20.06
C ILE A 82 -3.32 0.34 20.07
N PRO A 83 -4.01 0.31 18.90
CA PRO A 83 -5.45 0.11 18.85
C PRO A 83 -5.87 -1.32 18.45
N GLY A 84 -4.92 -2.20 18.11
CA GLY A 84 -5.20 -3.49 17.47
C GLY A 84 -5.68 -3.38 16.00
N ILE A 85 -5.81 -2.15 15.48
CA ILE A 85 -6.23 -1.86 14.10
C ILE A 85 -4.99 -1.85 13.19
N THR A 86 -5.09 -2.49 12.03
CA THR A 86 -4.02 -2.49 11.03
C THR A 86 -3.73 -1.08 10.55
N CYS A 87 -2.45 -0.74 10.41
CA CYS A 87 -2.06 0.55 9.87
C CYS A 87 -2.11 0.51 8.33
N SER A 88 -2.11 1.70 7.70
CA SER A 88 -2.08 1.81 6.24
C SER A 88 -0.88 1.10 5.59
N HIS A 89 0.23 0.94 6.32
CA HIS A 89 1.38 0.18 5.81
C HIS A 89 1.07 -1.31 5.68
N VAL A 90 0.35 -1.91 6.63
CA VAL A 90 -0.08 -3.33 6.58
C VAL A 90 -1.08 -3.56 5.46
N ILE A 91 -1.91 -2.57 5.14
CA ILE A 91 -2.84 -2.66 4.01
C ILE A 91 -2.07 -2.62 2.66
N ALA A 92 -0.90 -1.97 2.64
CA ALA A 92 -0.06 -1.79 1.47
C ALA A 92 0.96 -2.93 1.22
N THR A 93 0.99 -3.96 2.07
CA THR A 93 1.84 -5.16 1.89
C THR A 93 1.15 -6.22 1.05
#